data_AF-A0A369T243-F1
#
_entry.id   AF-A0A369T243-F1
#
_cell.length_a   1.000
_cell.length_b   1.000
_cell.length_c   1.000
_cell.angle_alpha   90.00
_cell.angle_beta   90.00
_cell.angle_gamma   90.00
#
_symmetry.space_group_name_H-M   'P 1'
#
loop_
_entity.id
_entity.type
_entity.pdbx_description
1 polymer ?
#
loop_
_entity_poly.entity_id
_entity_poly.type
_entity_poly.pdbx_seq_one_letter_code
_entity_poly.pdbx_strand_id
1 'polypeptide(L)'
;MNITYIDLIKWFNENGEKINNSIIRDIFSVGNAYVFEIYKRDLNKRYLYVVPEKIIFLSNNKLEKIKNKFVERLKKDFLNKKLNIFLEDDKIVRFEIEDKRIYIELLPKGLIIVTDKKDKILYANRYKNFGYRNISIGETYKKPLKNFSLPKEFKEFLEVIERSDKKDIVRCLAIDFGLSKKYAEYILKEAGIEKNKPIKELSDEEIRKIYDIYLYILEKKEILYDNSWYKEVNEFFEEMYFKEIIENKKREIENKKEEIKRIIENQEKTLEKMKEEYNKLLKIANIIKENYWIFEGYNLEKIDEYIKSLNLPIEVIKKDNKILVNLKNNNKNKN
;
A
#
# COMPACT_ATOMS: atom_id res chain seq x y z
N MET A 1 2.57 -7.02 6.82
CA MET A 1 1.96 -8.37 6.70
C MET A 1 2.92 -9.23 5.90
N ASN A 2 3.38 -10.37 6.41
CA ASN A 2 4.37 -11.21 5.74
C ASN A 2 3.99 -12.68 5.93
N ILE A 3 3.43 -13.29 4.89
CA ILE A 3 3.27 -14.74 4.82
C ILE A 3 4.61 -15.38 4.45
N THR A 4 4.86 -16.58 4.94
CA THR A 4 6.06 -17.36 4.65
C THR A 4 5.88 -18.19 3.39
N TYR A 5 6.96 -18.78 2.90
CA TYR A 5 6.87 -19.72 1.79
C TYR A 5 6.05 -20.97 2.15
N ILE A 6 6.13 -21.42 3.39
CA ILE A 6 5.32 -22.53 3.92
C ILE A 6 3.83 -22.21 3.82
N ASP A 7 3.41 -21.01 4.22
CA ASP A 7 2.00 -20.61 4.16
C ASP A 7 1.49 -20.63 2.71
N LEU A 8 2.35 -20.21 1.76
CA LEU A 8 2.01 -20.24 0.34
C LEU A 8 1.94 -21.67 -0.21
N ILE A 9 2.85 -22.57 0.19
CA ILE A 9 2.80 -23.99 -0.17
C ILE A 9 1.48 -24.60 0.28
N LYS A 10 1.08 -24.35 1.53
CA LYS A 10 -0.19 -24.86 2.08
C LYS A 10 -1.38 -24.36 1.28
N TRP A 11 -1.44 -23.05 1.00
CA TRP A 11 -2.47 -22.49 0.14
C TRP A 11 -2.47 -23.13 -1.26
N PHE A 12 -1.30 -23.29 -1.88
CA PHE A 12 -1.16 -23.83 -3.23
C PHE A 12 -1.65 -25.28 -3.32
N ASN A 13 -1.24 -26.14 -2.38
CA ASN A 13 -1.64 -27.54 -2.33
C ASN A 13 -3.16 -27.67 -2.11
N GLU A 14 -3.76 -26.80 -1.29
CA GLU A 14 -5.20 -26.87 -1.02
C GLU A 14 -6.07 -26.20 -2.08
N ASN A 15 -5.57 -25.17 -2.76
CA ASN A 15 -6.39 -24.28 -3.60
C ASN A 15 -5.80 -24.05 -4.99
N GLY A 16 -4.50 -23.81 -5.08
CA GLY A 16 -3.79 -23.49 -6.32
C GLY A 16 -3.93 -24.60 -7.38
N GLU A 17 -3.62 -25.85 -7.05
CA GLU A 17 -3.67 -26.92 -8.07
C GLU A 17 -5.08 -27.12 -8.68
N LYS A 18 -6.12 -26.85 -7.89
CA LYS A 18 -7.52 -26.99 -8.32
C LYS A 18 -7.89 -26.04 -9.46
N ILE A 19 -7.20 -24.91 -9.58
CA ILE A 19 -7.49 -23.91 -10.62
C ILE A 19 -6.81 -24.21 -11.97
N ASN A 20 -5.94 -25.21 -12.05
CA ASN A 20 -5.34 -25.63 -13.32
C ASN A 20 -6.41 -25.96 -14.37
N ASN A 21 -6.14 -25.57 -15.62
CA ASN A 21 -7.05 -25.63 -16.76
C ASN A 21 -8.30 -24.74 -16.67
N SER A 22 -8.36 -23.78 -15.76
CA SER A 22 -9.48 -22.81 -15.71
C SER A 22 -9.38 -21.81 -16.86
N ILE A 23 -10.53 -21.41 -17.40
CA ILE A 23 -10.62 -20.39 -18.45
C ILE A 23 -10.68 -19.01 -17.79
N ILE A 24 -9.80 -18.09 -18.20
CA ILE A 24 -9.83 -16.69 -17.75
C ILE A 24 -10.98 -15.97 -18.47
N ARG A 25 -12.00 -15.53 -17.71
CA ARG A 25 -13.20 -14.87 -18.21
C ARG A 25 -13.13 -13.36 -18.18
N ASP A 26 -12.49 -12.81 -17.16
CA ASP A 26 -12.25 -11.37 -17.01
C ASP A 26 -10.96 -11.16 -16.21
N ILE A 27 -10.37 -9.98 -16.32
CA ILE A 27 -9.24 -9.55 -15.49
C ILE A 27 -9.53 -8.12 -15.04
N PHE A 28 -9.47 -7.83 -13.76
CA PHE A 28 -9.71 -6.47 -13.24
C PHE A 28 -8.79 -6.16 -12.06
N SER A 29 -8.79 -4.92 -11.61
CA SER A 29 -8.06 -4.52 -10.39
C SER A 29 -8.99 -4.06 -9.31
N VAL A 30 -8.65 -4.39 -8.07
CA VAL A 30 -9.31 -3.96 -6.84
C VAL A 30 -8.22 -3.53 -5.88
N GLY A 31 -8.24 -2.28 -5.41
CA GLY A 31 -7.13 -1.73 -4.62
C GLY A 31 -5.76 -1.99 -5.28
N ASN A 32 -4.88 -2.71 -4.58
CA ASN A 32 -3.56 -3.16 -5.07
C ASN A 32 -3.56 -4.58 -5.67
N ALA A 33 -4.71 -5.25 -5.76
CA ALA A 33 -4.84 -6.60 -6.30
C ALA A 33 -5.14 -6.59 -7.81
N TYR A 34 -4.65 -7.63 -8.49
CA TYR A 34 -5.01 -8.01 -9.85
C TYR A 34 -5.85 -9.27 -9.76
N VAL A 35 -7.09 -9.20 -10.21
CA VAL A 35 -8.08 -10.24 -10.03
C VAL A 35 -8.33 -10.91 -11.38
N PHE A 36 -8.12 -12.23 -11.44
CA PHE A 36 -8.49 -13.05 -12.59
C PHE A 36 -9.83 -13.72 -12.27
N GLU A 37 -10.87 -13.38 -13.02
CA GLU A 37 -12.13 -14.14 -12.99
C GLU A 37 -11.91 -15.42 -13.80
N ILE A 38 -11.93 -16.56 -13.13
CA ILE A 38 -11.63 -17.87 -13.70
C ILE A 38 -12.87 -18.77 -13.66
N TYR A 39 -13.00 -19.62 -14.68
CA TYR A 39 -14.09 -20.56 -14.82
C TYR A 39 -13.59 -22.00 -15.01
N LYS A 40 -14.10 -22.90 -14.18
CA LYS A 40 -13.97 -24.36 -14.29
C LYS A 40 -15.20 -24.99 -13.65
N ARG A 41 -15.72 -26.07 -14.24
CA ARG A 41 -17.03 -26.66 -13.88
C ARG A 41 -17.17 -26.94 -12.38
N ASP A 42 -16.11 -27.46 -11.77
CA ASP A 42 -16.11 -27.91 -10.37
C ASP A 42 -15.47 -26.89 -9.41
N LEU A 43 -15.27 -25.65 -9.85
CA LEU A 43 -14.64 -24.60 -9.06
C LEU A 43 -15.70 -23.67 -8.45
N ASN A 44 -15.81 -23.70 -7.11
CA ASN A 44 -16.79 -22.93 -6.36
C ASN A 44 -16.43 -21.45 -6.20
N LYS A 45 -15.13 -21.11 -6.25
CA LYS A 45 -14.62 -19.73 -6.12
C LYS A 45 -14.09 -19.23 -7.45
N ARG A 46 -14.62 -18.12 -7.96
CA ARG A 46 -14.34 -17.67 -9.33
C ARG A 46 -13.32 -16.54 -9.44
N TYR A 47 -12.96 -15.88 -8.34
CA TYR A 47 -12.05 -14.74 -8.38
C TYR A 47 -10.71 -15.10 -7.74
N LEU A 48 -9.66 -15.19 -8.57
CA LEU A 48 -8.28 -15.34 -8.11
C LEU A 48 -7.67 -13.96 -7.88
N TYR A 49 -7.60 -13.54 -6.62
CA TYR A 49 -6.95 -12.31 -6.20
C TYR A 49 -5.44 -12.52 -6.13
N VAL A 50 -4.70 -11.79 -6.94
CA VAL A 50 -3.25 -11.71 -6.91
C VAL A 50 -2.85 -10.37 -6.29
N VAL A 51 -2.28 -10.40 -5.08
CA VAL A 51 -1.80 -9.20 -4.38
C VAL A 51 -0.27 -9.25 -4.36
N PRO A 52 0.40 -8.57 -5.30
CA PRO A 52 1.87 -8.57 -5.35
C PRO A 52 2.47 -8.21 -4.00
N GLU A 53 3.66 -8.73 -3.73
CA GLU A 53 4.39 -8.55 -2.48
C GLU A 53 3.78 -9.22 -1.24
N LYS A 54 2.56 -9.78 -1.35
CA LYS A 54 1.79 -10.24 -0.19
C LYS A 54 1.28 -11.66 -0.37
N ILE A 55 0.13 -11.83 -1.01
CA ILE A 55 -0.69 -13.04 -0.95
C ILE A 55 -1.39 -13.29 -2.28
N ILE A 56 -1.83 -14.52 -2.48
CA ILE A 56 -2.72 -14.94 -3.56
C ILE A 56 -3.83 -15.77 -2.94
N PHE A 57 -5.09 -15.56 -3.34
CA PHE A 57 -6.21 -16.30 -2.78
C PHE A 57 -7.41 -16.34 -3.73
N LEU A 58 -8.32 -17.28 -3.48
CA LEU A 58 -9.60 -17.41 -4.17
C LEU A 58 -10.72 -16.78 -3.36
N SER A 59 -11.67 -16.16 -4.06
CA SER A 59 -12.82 -15.50 -3.46
C SER A 59 -14.06 -15.62 -4.36
N ASN A 60 -15.24 -15.42 -3.76
CA ASN A 60 -16.51 -15.17 -4.46
C ASN A 60 -16.96 -13.71 -4.37
N ASN A 61 -16.24 -12.89 -3.62
CA ASN A 61 -16.55 -11.48 -3.46
C ASN A 61 -16.02 -10.70 -4.65
N LYS A 62 -16.93 -10.20 -5.48
CA LYS A 62 -16.60 -9.25 -6.55
C LYS A 62 -16.63 -7.83 -5.96
N LEU A 63 -15.45 -7.25 -5.78
CA LEU A 63 -15.32 -5.88 -5.28
C LEU A 63 -15.32 -4.85 -6.42
N GLU A 64 -15.45 -3.58 -6.03
CA GLU A 64 -15.46 -2.44 -6.95
C GLU A 64 -14.15 -2.36 -7.76
N LYS A 65 -14.30 -2.29 -9.08
CA LYS A 65 -13.19 -2.29 -10.03
C LYS A 65 -12.56 -0.91 -10.11
N ILE A 66 -11.23 -0.85 -10.14
CA ILE A 66 -10.47 0.37 -10.38
C ILE A 66 -9.83 0.32 -11.77
N LYS A 67 -9.71 1.47 -12.44
CA LYS A 67 -9.06 1.57 -13.75
C LYS A 67 -7.56 1.30 -13.64
N ASN A 68 -7.04 0.38 -14.46
CA ASN A 68 -5.62 0.05 -14.48
C ASN A 68 -5.14 -0.31 -15.91
N LYS A 69 -4.15 0.41 -16.42
CA LYS A 69 -3.62 0.20 -17.79
C LYS A 69 -2.93 -1.16 -17.97
N PHE A 70 -2.28 -1.68 -16.94
CA PHE A 70 -1.64 -3.00 -16.98
C PHE A 70 -2.68 -4.11 -17.12
N VAL A 71 -3.81 -4.00 -16.41
CA VAL A 71 -4.96 -4.91 -16.55
C VAL A 71 -5.49 -4.94 -17.98
N GLU A 72 -5.63 -3.79 -18.64
CA GLU A 72 -6.08 -3.74 -20.04
C GLU A 72 -5.12 -4.47 -20.99
N ARG A 73 -3.82 -4.46 -20.68
CA ARG A 73 -2.83 -5.24 -21.43
C ARG A 73 -2.93 -6.73 -21.13
N LEU A 74 -3.11 -7.12 -19.86
CA LEU A 74 -3.38 -8.52 -19.48
C LEU A 74 -4.61 -9.06 -20.21
N LYS A 75 -5.70 -8.30 -20.28
CA LYS A 75 -6.93 -8.73 -20.96
C LYS A 75 -6.69 -9.09 -22.43
N LYS A 76 -5.97 -8.24 -23.15
CA LYS A 76 -5.62 -8.46 -24.56
C LYS A 76 -4.88 -9.77 -24.78
N ASP A 77 -4.03 -10.15 -23.83
CA ASP A 77 -3.16 -11.31 -23.97
C ASP A 77 -3.76 -12.61 -23.44
N PHE A 78 -4.66 -12.53 -22.44
CA PHE A 78 -5.02 -13.68 -21.61
C PHE A 78 -6.52 -14.03 -21.52
N LEU A 79 -7.43 -13.18 -21.99
CA LEU A 79 -8.86 -13.52 -21.95
C LEU A 79 -9.19 -14.74 -22.81
N ASN A 80 -10.12 -15.54 -22.31
CA ASN A 80 -10.62 -16.79 -22.90
C ASN A 80 -9.55 -17.89 -23.06
N LYS A 81 -8.40 -17.75 -22.43
CA LYS A 81 -7.32 -18.74 -22.44
C LYS A 81 -7.32 -19.58 -21.17
N LYS A 82 -6.72 -20.76 -21.25
CA LYS A 82 -6.54 -21.65 -20.11
C LYS A 82 -5.33 -21.24 -19.28
N LEU A 83 -5.55 -21.16 -17.97
CA LEU A 83 -4.53 -20.89 -16.98
C LEU A 83 -4.05 -22.20 -16.34
N ASN A 84 -2.73 -22.40 -16.29
CA ASN A 84 -2.08 -23.34 -15.38
C ASN A 84 -1.19 -22.57 -14.41
N ILE A 85 -1.24 -22.92 -13.13
CA ILE A 85 -0.50 -22.31 -12.04
C ILE A 85 0.55 -23.28 -11.53
N PHE A 86 1.74 -22.75 -11.29
CA PHE A 86 2.89 -23.46 -10.74
C PHE A 86 3.43 -22.67 -9.56
N LEU A 87 3.76 -23.40 -8.49
CA LEU A 87 4.51 -22.83 -7.38
C LEU A 87 6.00 -22.95 -7.68
N GLU A 88 6.71 -21.85 -7.50
CA GLU A 88 8.16 -21.77 -7.60
C GLU A 88 8.71 -21.41 -6.20
N ASP A 89 10.02 -21.56 -6.02
CA ASP A 89 10.69 -21.15 -4.78
C ASP A 89 10.54 -19.64 -4.46
N ASP A 90 10.87 -19.24 -3.23
CA ASP A 90 10.87 -17.83 -2.76
C ASP A 90 9.56 -17.07 -2.86
N LYS A 91 8.43 -17.76 -2.72
CA LYS A 91 7.10 -17.16 -2.84
C LYS A 91 6.84 -16.56 -4.22
N ILE A 92 7.28 -17.27 -5.25
CA ILE A 92 6.98 -16.93 -6.64
C ILE A 92 5.91 -17.88 -7.15
N VAL A 93 4.88 -17.32 -7.77
CA VAL A 93 3.84 -18.08 -8.45
C VAL A 93 3.97 -17.81 -9.93
N ARG A 94 3.97 -18.87 -10.74
CA ARG A 94 4.07 -18.77 -12.19
C ARG A 94 2.79 -19.25 -12.83
N PHE A 95 2.20 -18.42 -13.67
CA PHE A 95 1.11 -18.82 -14.55
C PHE A 95 1.69 -19.18 -15.92
N GLU A 96 1.30 -20.31 -16.48
CA GLU A 96 1.48 -20.62 -17.90
C GLU A 96 0.15 -20.49 -18.62
N ILE A 97 0.14 -19.68 -19.69
CA ILE A 97 -1.03 -19.40 -20.51
C ILE A 97 -0.56 -19.40 -21.97
N GLU A 98 -0.86 -20.47 -22.70
CA GLU A 98 -0.40 -20.70 -24.09
C GLU A 98 1.12 -20.57 -24.27
N ASP A 99 1.58 -19.48 -24.90
CA ASP A 99 2.96 -19.16 -25.22
C ASP A 99 3.61 -18.10 -24.32
N LYS A 100 2.90 -17.72 -23.27
CA LYS A 100 3.34 -16.71 -22.31
C LYS A 100 3.34 -17.25 -20.89
N ARG A 101 4.17 -16.61 -20.06
CA ARG A 101 4.24 -16.87 -18.62
C ARG A 101 4.00 -15.58 -17.85
N ILE A 102 3.31 -15.68 -16.73
CA ILE A 102 3.17 -14.58 -15.76
C ILE A 102 3.88 -14.99 -14.48
N TYR A 103 4.95 -14.30 -14.12
CA TYR A 103 5.63 -14.44 -12.84
C TYR A 103 5.04 -13.46 -11.84
N ILE A 104 4.62 -13.95 -10.70
CA ILE A 104 4.02 -13.19 -9.60
C ILE A 104 4.92 -13.35 -8.39
N GLU A 105 5.57 -12.25 -7.99
CA GLU A 105 6.46 -12.23 -6.84
C GLU A 105 5.69 -11.77 -5.59
N LEU A 106 5.45 -12.69 -4.64
CA LEU A 106 4.79 -12.45 -3.35
C LEU A 106 5.80 -12.17 -2.22
N LEU A 107 6.89 -11.50 -2.60
CA LEU A 107 7.98 -11.08 -1.73
C LEU A 107 8.12 -9.54 -1.74
N PRO A 108 8.77 -8.92 -0.74
CA PRO A 108 8.87 -7.45 -0.68
C PRO A 108 9.42 -6.83 -1.97
N LYS A 109 8.76 -5.77 -2.47
CA LYS A 109 9.06 -5.14 -3.78
C LYS A 109 8.81 -6.05 -4.99
N GLY A 110 8.10 -7.16 -4.80
CA GLY A 110 7.66 -8.07 -5.84
C GLY A 110 6.79 -7.41 -6.90
N LEU A 111 6.85 -8.00 -8.09
CA LEU A 111 6.25 -7.52 -9.32
C LEU A 111 5.38 -8.61 -9.96
N ILE A 112 4.57 -8.20 -10.93
CA ILE A 112 3.94 -9.11 -11.90
C ILE A 112 4.65 -8.89 -13.23
N ILE A 113 5.31 -9.92 -13.73
CA ILE A 113 6.12 -9.89 -14.95
C ILE A 113 5.53 -10.86 -15.96
N VAL A 114 5.22 -10.37 -17.16
CA VAL A 114 4.78 -11.18 -18.29
C VAL A 114 5.96 -11.41 -19.22
N THR A 115 6.16 -12.67 -19.60
CA THR A 115 7.26 -13.12 -20.45
C THR A 115 6.75 -14.04 -21.56
N ASP A 116 7.57 -14.28 -22.59
CA ASP A 116 7.38 -15.37 -23.54
C ASP A 116 7.83 -16.73 -22.96
N LYS A 117 7.75 -17.82 -23.73
CA LYS A 117 8.23 -19.15 -23.31
C LYS A 117 9.74 -19.23 -23.04
N LYS A 118 10.54 -18.27 -23.52
CA LYS A 118 12.00 -18.18 -23.34
C LYS A 118 12.36 -17.21 -22.21
N ASP A 119 11.38 -16.84 -21.38
CA ASP A 119 11.49 -15.92 -20.26
C ASP A 119 11.92 -14.51 -20.67
N LYS A 120 11.75 -14.11 -21.94
CA LYS A 120 11.94 -12.71 -22.36
C LYS A 120 10.77 -11.87 -21.90
N ILE A 121 11.07 -10.80 -21.15
CA ILE A 121 10.08 -9.90 -20.57
C ILE A 121 9.38 -9.13 -21.68
N LEU A 122 8.06 -9.34 -21.79
CA LEU A 122 7.19 -8.61 -22.70
C LEU A 122 6.69 -7.31 -22.05
N TYR A 123 6.35 -7.38 -20.76
CA TYR A 123 5.96 -6.25 -19.92
C TYR A 123 5.83 -6.64 -18.45
N ALA A 124 5.77 -5.65 -17.57
CA ALA A 124 5.55 -5.84 -16.15
C ALA A 124 4.60 -4.78 -15.59
N ASN A 125 4.05 -5.02 -14.39
CA ASN A 125 3.22 -4.03 -13.71
C ASN A 125 4.04 -2.78 -13.30
N ARG A 126 5.33 -2.96 -13.04
CA ARG A 126 6.33 -1.89 -12.87
C ARG A 126 7.67 -2.36 -13.42
N TYR A 127 8.46 -1.42 -13.97
CA TYR A 127 9.85 -1.67 -14.36
C TYR A 127 10.79 -1.20 -13.27
N LYS A 128 11.87 -1.96 -13.04
CA LYS A 128 12.79 -1.68 -11.95
C LYS A 128 14.14 -2.35 -12.16
N ASN A 129 15.20 -1.58 -11.92
CA ASN A 129 16.55 -2.10 -11.78
C ASN A 129 16.83 -2.36 -10.30
N PHE A 130 17.20 -3.60 -9.96
CA PHE A 130 17.55 -4.04 -8.60
C PHE A 130 19.06 -4.14 -8.37
N GLY A 131 19.88 -3.66 -9.32
CA GLY A 131 21.33 -3.79 -9.35
C GLY A 131 21.78 -5.14 -9.90
N TYR A 132 21.35 -6.23 -9.26
CA TYR A 132 21.71 -7.60 -9.66
C TYR A 132 20.79 -8.21 -10.75
N ARG A 133 19.62 -7.60 -10.96
CA ARG A 133 18.68 -7.96 -12.03
C ARG A 133 17.94 -6.73 -12.51
N ASN A 134 17.54 -6.74 -13.77
CA ASN A 134 16.76 -5.67 -14.37
C ASN A 134 15.42 -6.21 -14.87
N ILE A 135 14.32 -5.56 -14.49
CA ILE A 135 12.99 -5.85 -15.00
C ILE A 135 12.65 -4.76 -16.01
N SER A 136 12.89 -5.06 -17.29
CA SER A 136 12.67 -4.19 -18.44
C SER A 136 12.26 -5.03 -19.65
N ILE A 137 11.61 -4.43 -20.65
CA ILE A 137 11.17 -5.12 -21.88
C ILE A 137 12.39 -5.66 -22.64
N GLY A 138 12.30 -6.90 -23.14
CA GLY A 138 13.34 -7.56 -23.93
C GLY A 138 14.47 -8.22 -23.11
N GLU A 139 14.56 -7.90 -21.82
CA GLU A 139 15.45 -8.59 -20.89
C GLU A 139 14.96 -10.00 -20.60
N THR A 140 15.87 -10.91 -20.26
CA THR A 140 15.48 -12.24 -19.75
C THR A 140 15.15 -12.13 -18.27
N TYR A 141 13.98 -12.62 -17.88
CA TYR A 141 13.55 -12.65 -16.48
C TYR A 141 14.53 -13.47 -15.65
N LYS A 142 14.92 -12.89 -14.51
CA LYS A 142 15.72 -13.54 -13.47
C LYS A 142 14.96 -13.43 -12.15
N LYS A 143 14.84 -14.57 -11.47
CA LYS A 143 14.31 -14.63 -10.10
C LYS A 143 15.15 -13.71 -9.17
N PRO A 144 14.58 -13.18 -8.08
CA PRO A 144 15.34 -12.53 -7.01
C PRO A 144 16.53 -13.39 -6.55
N LEU A 145 17.64 -12.77 -6.11
CA LEU A 145 18.89 -13.49 -5.74
C LEU A 145 18.75 -14.48 -4.57
N LYS A 146 17.72 -14.33 -3.74
CA LYS A 146 17.42 -15.35 -2.73
C LYS A 146 16.71 -16.48 -3.48
N ASN A 147 17.42 -17.61 -3.56
CA ASN A 147 16.88 -18.93 -3.86
C ASN A 147 16.76 -19.66 -2.52
N PHE A 148 15.68 -19.40 -1.79
CA PHE A 148 15.32 -20.10 -0.58
C PHE A 148 14.56 -21.37 -0.94
N SER A 149 15.20 -22.52 -0.75
CA SER A 149 14.58 -23.84 -0.80
C SER A 149 14.36 -24.36 0.63
N LEU A 150 13.16 -24.85 0.93
CA LEU A 150 12.90 -25.54 2.19
C LEU A 150 13.59 -26.90 2.18
N PRO A 151 14.57 -27.17 3.07
CA PRO A 151 15.18 -28.49 3.15
C PRO A 151 14.11 -29.49 3.57
N LYS A 152 14.00 -30.61 2.85
CA LYS A 152 13.03 -31.68 3.16
C LYS A 152 13.68 -32.93 3.69
N GLU A 153 14.97 -33.12 3.39
CA GLU A 153 15.74 -34.24 3.90
C GLU A 153 16.59 -33.80 5.11
N PHE A 154 16.82 -34.72 6.04
CA PHE A 154 17.59 -34.44 7.26
C PHE A 154 19.00 -33.95 6.94
N LYS A 155 19.62 -34.51 5.90
CA LYS A 155 20.95 -34.12 5.45
C LYS A 155 20.98 -32.65 5.00
N GLU A 156 20.02 -32.24 4.18
CA GLU A 156 19.91 -30.84 3.72
C GLU A 156 19.64 -29.90 4.91
N PHE A 157 18.78 -30.32 5.83
CA PHE A 157 18.46 -29.56 7.03
C PHE A 157 19.70 -29.34 7.90
N LEU A 158 20.48 -30.40 8.12
CA LEU A 158 21.74 -30.35 8.86
C LEU A 158 22.77 -29.44 8.17
N GLU A 159 22.93 -29.56 6.85
CA GLU A 159 23.84 -28.70 6.07
C GLU A 159 23.50 -27.20 6.21
N VAL A 160 22.21 -26.84 6.29
CA VAL A 160 21.79 -25.45 6.54
C VAL A 160 22.18 -25.00 7.95
N ILE A 161 21.98 -25.84 8.97
CA ILE A 161 22.38 -25.52 10.34
C ILE A 161 23.90 -25.33 10.45
N GLU A 162 24.69 -26.25 9.90
CA GLU A 162 26.15 -26.23 9.97
C GLU A 162 26.77 -25.03 9.26
N ARG A 163 26.17 -24.58 8.14
CA ARG A 163 26.62 -23.41 7.37
C ARG A 163 26.09 -22.09 7.91
N SER A 164 25.15 -22.11 8.86
CA SER A 164 24.55 -20.91 9.41
C SER A 164 25.58 -20.09 10.21
N ASP A 165 25.68 -18.81 9.87
CA ASP A 165 26.49 -17.81 10.59
C ASP A 165 25.71 -17.12 11.71
N LYS A 166 24.46 -17.54 11.97
CA LYS A 166 23.59 -16.89 12.96
C LYS A 166 24.04 -17.24 14.38
N LYS A 167 23.81 -16.28 15.29
CA LYS A 167 24.22 -16.42 16.69
C LYS A 167 23.49 -17.53 17.43
N ASP A 168 22.21 -17.73 17.12
CA ASP A 168 21.30 -18.60 17.85
C ASP A 168 20.34 -19.33 16.90
N ILE A 169 19.78 -20.43 17.40
CA ILE A 169 18.93 -21.31 16.61
C ILE A 169 17.63 -20.65 16.15
N VAL A 170 17.04 -19.75 16.94
CA VAL A 170 15.80 -19.06 16.50
C VAL A 170 16.05 -18.15 15.29
N ARG A 171 17.20 -17.47 15.20
CA ARG A 171 17.56 -16.67 14.01
C ARG A 171 17.90 -17.53 12.82
N CYS A 172 18.59 -18.66 13.04
CA CYS A 172 18.85 -19.65 11.98
C CYS A 172 17.54 -20.12 11.36
N LEU A 173 16.60 -20.61 12.17
CA LEU A 173 15.27 -21.03 11.72
C LEU A 173 14.49 -19.89 11.05
N ALA A 174 14.51 -18.67 11.58
CA ALA A 174 13.74 -17.57 10.99
C ALA A 174 14.33 -17.04 9.67
N ILE A 175 15.66 -16.99 9.53
CA ILE A 175 16.32 -16.32 8.41
C ILE A 175 16.77 -17.32 7.36
N ASP A 176 17.51 -18.36 7.78
CA ASP A 176 18.15 -19.30 6.87
C ASP A 176 17.17 -20.38 6.43
N PHE A 177 16.22 -20.75 7.29
CA PHE A 177 15.07 -21.60 6.94
C PHE A 177 13.82 -20.81 6.51
N GLY A 178 13.92 -19.48 6.33
CA GLY A 178 12.82 -18.66 5.80
C GLY A 178 11.50 -18.74 6.60
N LEU A 179 11.55 -19.20 7.84
CA LEU A 179 10.38 -19.34 8.70
C LEU A 179 9.96 -18.00 9.27
N SER A 180 8.67 -17.85 9.59
CA SER A 180 8.27 -16.73 10.42
C SER A 180 8.91 -16.92 11.80
N LYS A 181 9.19 -15.81 12.49
CA LYS A 181 9.61 -15.86 13.90
C LYS A 181 8.70 -16.76 14.74
N LYS A 182 7.39 -16.75 14.45
CA LYS A 182 6.40 -17.57 15.15
C LYS A 182 6.59 -19.06 14.90
N TYR A 183 6.87 -19.46 13.67
CA TYR A 183 7.23 -20.85 13.38
C TYR A 183 8.52 -21.27 14.08
N ALA A 184 9.57 -20.46 14.01
CA ALA A 184 10.83 -20.75 14.69
C ALA A 184 10.65 -20.90 16.21
N GLU A 185 9.94 -19.96 16.86
CA GLU A 185 9.64 -20.01 18.29
C GLU A 185 8.78 -21.23 18.66
N TYR A 186 7.80 -21.59 17.81
CA TYR A 186 6.96 -22.77 18.04
C TYR A 186 7.77 -24.06 17.97
N ILE A 187 8.58 -24.26 16.92
CA ILE A 187 9.42 -25.46 16.77
C ILE A 187 10.31 -25.66 18.01
N LEU A 188 10.98 -24.60 18.46
CA LEU A 188 11.92 -24.68 19.57
C LEU A 188 11.21 -24.93 20.91
N LYS A 189 10.03 -24.33 21.09
CA LYS A 189 9.19 -24.59 22.27
C LYS A 189 8.76 -26.05 22.34
N GLU A 190 8.27 -26.62 21.24
CA GLU A 190 7.85 -28.02 21.19
C GLU A 190 9.05 -28.98 21.33
N ALA A 191 10.23 -28.58 20.85
CA ALA A 191 11.47 -29.35 21.03
C ALA A 191 12.02 -29.28 22.47
N GLY A 192 11.51 -28.38 23.31
CA GLY A 192 12.06 -28.13 24.66
C GLY A 192 13.42 -27.43 24.65
N ILE A 193 13.75 -26.69 23.58
CA ILE A 193 15.06 -26.05 23.38
C ILE A 193 14.94 -24.54 23.60
N GLU A 194 15.90 -23.96 24.34
CA GLU A 194 15.94 -22.52 24.55
C GLU A 194 16.17 -21.78 23.23
N LYS A 195 15.29 -20.82 22.92
CA LYS A 195 15.31 -20.13 21.63
C LYS A 195 16.63 -19.41 21.30
N ASN A 196 17.33 -18.93 22.32
CA ASN A 196 18.59 -18.19 22.17
C ASN A 196 19.82 -19.10 22.27
N LYS A 197 19.64 -20.43 22.33
CA LYS A 197 20.74 -21.37 22.42
C LYS A 197 21.69 -21.19 21.22
N PRO A 198 23.00 -21.05 21.44
CA PRO A 198 23.97 -20.96 20.37
C PRO A 198 23.94 -22.21 19.49
N ILE A 199 24.01 -22.02 18.17
CA ILE A 199 23.93 -23.14 17.20
C ILE A 199 25.03 -24.18 17.46
N LYS A 200 26.23 -23.72 17.80
CA LYS A 200 27.40 -24.56 18.08
C LYS A 200 27.26 -25.42 19.35
N GLU A 201 26.29 -25.13 20.20
CA GLU A 201 26.02 -25.87 21.44
C GLU A 201 24.86 -26.87 21.28
N LEU A 202 24.27 -26.98 20.09
CA LEU A 202 23.23 -27.96 19.81
C LEU A 202 23.85 -29.36 19.73
N SER A 203 23.24 -30.33 20.39
CA SER A 203 23.56 -31.74 20.21
C SER A 203 22.86 -32.30 18.96
N ASP A 204 23.38 -33.41 18.43
CA ASP A 204 22.74 -34.11 17.29
C ASP A 204 21.30 -34.54 17.61
N GLU A 205 21.03 -34.90 18.87
CA GLU A 205 19.69 -35.26 19.33
C GLU A 205 18.74 -34.05 19.30
N GLU A 206 19.22 -32.87 19.72
CA GLU A 206 18.45 -31.62 19.65
C GLU A 206 18.16 -31.23 18.21
N ILE A 207 19.16 -31.32 17.33
CA ILE A 207 18.98 -31.04 15.89
C ILE A 207 17.93 -31.98 15.29
N ARG A 208 17.96 -33.27 15.66
CA ARG A 208 16.97 -34.24 15.20
C ARG A 208 15.56 -33.91 15.67
N LYS A 209 15.38 -33.55 16.95
CA LYS A 209 14.08 -33.12 17.49
C LYS A 209 13.52 -31.90 16.75
N ILE A 210 14.36 -30.90 16.49
CA ILE A 210 13.97 -29.70 15.72
C ILE A 210 13.50 -30.11 14.32
N TYR A 211 14.26 -30.97 13.64
CA TYR A 211 13.92 -31.44 12.29
C TYR A 211 12.59 -32.17 12.24
N ASP A 212 12.34 -33.10 13.16
CA ASP A 212 11.09 -33.88 13.18
C ASP A 212 9.86 -32.97 13.36
N ILE A 213 9.95 -31.97 14.23
CA ILE A 213 8.88 -30.98 14.44
C ILE A 213 8.75 -30.05 13.22
N TYR A 214 9.86 -29.63 12.63
CA TYR A 214 9.87 -28.83 11.41
C TYR A 214 9.14 -29.55 10.25
N LEU A 215 9.45 -30.83 10.02
CA LEU A 215 8.76 -31.63 9.01
C LEU A 215 7.26 -31.75 9.29
N TYR A 216 6.90 -32.04 10.54
CA TYR A 216 5.50 -32.09 10.95
C TYR A 216 4.75 -30.78 10.63
N ILE A 217 5.40 -29.63 10.79
CA ILE A 217 4.82 -28.33 10.44
C ILE A 217 4.68 -28.13 8.92
N LEU A 218 5.62 -28.63 8.13
CA LEU A 218 5.52 -28.58 6.67
C LEU A 218 4.33 -29.39 6.15
N GLU A 219 4.06 -30.54 6.77
CA GLU A 219 2.97 -31.45 6.39
C GLU A 219 1.59 -31.00 6.91
N LYS A 220 1.54 -30.14 7.93
CA LYS A 220 0.30 -29.57 8.44
C LYS A 220 -0.45 -28.79 7.38
N LYS A 221 -1.78 -28.89 7.41
CA LYS A 221 -2.67 -28.03 6.60
C LYS A 221 -2.79 -26.63 7.20
N GLU A 222 -2.79 -26.54 8.52
CA GLU A 222 -2.95 -25.27 9.21
C GLU A 222 -1.70 -24.39 9.10
N ILE A 223 -1.92 -23.08 9.06
CA ILE A 223 -0.86 -22.06 9.16
C ILE A 223 -0.79 -21.47 10.58
N LEU A 224 0.39 -21.03 11.00
CA LEU A 224 0.61 -20.41 12.30
C LEU A 224 0.74 -18.89 12.12
N TYR A 225 -0.24 -18.15 12.62
CA TYR A 225 -0.22 -16.69 12.61
C TYR A 225 -0.62 -16.13 13.97
N ASP A 226 0.12 -15.16 14.47
CA ASP A 226 -0.13 -14.52 15.77
C ASP A 226 -0.42 -15.50 16.93
N ASN A 227 0.40 -16.56 17.02
CA ASN A 227 0.30 -17.66 17.99
C ASN A 227 -0.97 -18.53 17.89
N SER A 228 -1.76 -18.39 16.81
CA SER A 228 -2.96 -19.19 16.56
C SER A 228 -2.82 -20.01 15.28
N TRP A 229 -3.36 -21.23 15.29
CA TRP A 229 -3.40 -22.09 14.11
C TRP A 229 -4.68 -21.85 13.32
N TYR A 230 -4.55 -21.59 12.02
CA TYR A 230 -5.66 -21.37 11.10
C TYR A 230 -5.72 -22.49 10.07
N LYS A 231 -6.86 -23.18 10.00
CA LYS A 231 -7.06 -24.32 9.10
C LYS A 231 -7.42 -23.92 7.68
N GLU A 232 -8.32 -22.96 7.54
CA GLU A 232 -8.80 -22.48 6.24
C GLU A 232 -7.86 -21.38 5.72
N VAL A 233 -6.73 -21.77 5.12
CA VAL A 233 -5.63 -20.85 4.71
C VAL A 233 -6.12 -19.80 3.71
N ASN A 234 -7.01 -20.20 2.79
CA ASN A 234 -7.53 -19.31 1.78
C ASN A 234 -8.41 -18.21 2.38
N GLU A 235 -9.31 -18.58 3.28
CA GLU A 235 -10.20 -17.71 4.04
C GLU A 235 -9.37 -16.73 4.87
N PHE A 236 -8.31 -17.23 5.52
CA PHE A 236 -7.38 -16.37 6.26
C PHE A 236 -6.72 -15.31 5.36
N PHE A 237 -6.22 -15.68 4.17
CA PHE A 237 -5.66 -14.71 3.22
C PHE A 237 -6.71 -13.72 2.70
N GLU A 238 -7.94 -14.17 2.47
CA GLU A 238 -9.05 -13.32 2.07
C GLU A 238 -9.40 -12.27 3.14
N GLU A 239 -9.56 -12.70 4.39
CA GLU A 239 -9.82 -11.83 5.55
C GLU A 239 -8.70 -10.79 5.73
N MET A 240 -7.45 -11.24 5.64
CA MET A 240 -6.28 -10.36 5.70
C MET A 240 -6.34 -9.23 4.68
N TYR A 241 -6.61 -9.57 3.42
CA TYR A 241 -6.69 -8.59 2.34
C TYR A 241 -7.84 -7.61 2.53
N PHE A 242 -9.04 -8.10 2.87
CA PHE A 242 -10.19 -7.22 3.07
C PHE A 242 -10.04 -6.31 4.28
N LYS A 243 -9.43 -6.78 5.36
CA LYS A 243 -9.08 -5.93 6.50
C LYS A 243 -8.17 -4.79 6.07
N GLU A 244 -7.14 -5.07 5.28
CA GLU A 244 -6.24 -4.04 4.75
C GLU A 244 -6.98 -3.01 3.87
N ILE A 245 -7.86 -3.47 2.97
CA ILE A 245 -8.67 -2.58 2.12
C ILE A 245 -9.55 -1.66 2.97
N ILE A 246 -10.21 -2.19 4.01
CA ILE A 246 -11.06 -1.41 4.91
C ILE A 246 -10.22 -0.38 5.67
N GLU A 247 -9.05 -0.76 6.20
CA GLU A 247 -8.15 0.14 6.92
C GLU A 247 -7.64 1.27 6.01
N ASN A 248 -7.27 0.96 4.77
CA ASN A 248 -6.83 1.97 3.80
C ASN A 248 -7.95 2.96 3.46
N LYS A 249 -9.17 2.45 3.21
CA LYS A 249 -10.35 3.32 2.97
C LYS A 249 -10.64 4.22 4.17
N LYS A 250 -10.54 3.70 5.41
CA LYS A 250 -10.71 4.51 6.63
C LYS A 250 -9.68 5.64 6.71
N ARG A 251 -8.40 5.36 6.41
CA ARG A 251 -7.34 6.38 6.39
C ARG A 251 -7.58 7.44 5.32
N GLU A 252 -7.99 7.04 4.12
CA GLU A 252 -8.32 7.98 3.05
C GLU A 252 -9.48 8.92 3.44
N ILE A 253 -10.52 8.38 4.09
CA ILE A 253 -11.65 9.16 4.59
C ILE A 253 -11.19 10.16 5.67
N GLU A 254 -10.37 9.73 6.63
CA GLU A 254 -9.90 10.63 7.68
C GLU A 254 -8.99 11.73 7.11
N ASN A 255 -8.10 11.40 6.18
CA ASN A 255 -7.26 12.40 5.51
C ASN A 255 -8.09 13.46 4.76
N LYS A 256 -9.12 13.03 4.01
CA LYS A 256 -10.04 13.95 3.33
C LYS A 256 -10.82 14.83 4.29
N LYS A 257 -11.23 14.28 5.44
CA LYS A 257 -11.93 15.02 6.49
C LYS A 257 -11.02 16.09 7.11
N GLU A 258 -9.75 15.77 7.37
CA GLU A 258 -8.77 16.76 7.83
C GLU A 258 -8.52 17.86 6.79
N GLU A 259 -8.43 17.49 5.52
CA GLU A 259 -8.28 18.45 4.42
C GLU A 259 -9.47 19.43 4.36
N ILE A 260 -10.70 18.90 4.38
CA ILE A 260 -11.92 19.72 4.37
C ILE A 260 -11.98 20.65 5.59
N LYS A 261 -11.62 20.17 6.78
CA LYS A 261 -11.57 21.02 7.99
C LYS A 261 -10.62 22.20 7.81
N ARG A 262 -9.41 21.98 7.28
CA ARG A 262 -8.45 23.06 7.01
C ARG A 262 -9.00 24.07 6.00
N ILE A 263 -9.73 23.60 4.97
CA ILE A 263 -10.38 24.47 3.99
C ILE A 263 -11.43 25.35 4.68
N ILE A 264 -12.29 24.77 5.52
CA ILE A 264 -13.33 25.50 6.26
C ILE A 264 -12.69 26.56 7.17
N GLU A 265 -11.69 26.19 7.98
CA GLU A 265 -11.00 27.13 8.88
C GLU A 265 -10.37 28.32 8.11
N ASN A 266 -9.81 28.06 6.92
CA ASN A 266 -9.25 29.12 6.07
C ASN A 266 -10.34 30.00 5.46
N GLN A 267 -11.48 29.42 5.05
CA GLN A 267 -12.63 30.17 4.54
C GLN A 267 -13.27 31.03 5.63
N GLU A 268 -13.39 30.54 6.86
CA GLU A 268 -13.90 31.31 8.01
C GLU A 268 -13.02 32.52 8.30
N LYS A 269 -11.69 32.34 8.37
CA LYS A 269 -10.73 33.45 8.53
C LYS A 269 -10.81 34.47 7.39
N THR A 270 -11.02 34.00 6.16
CA THR A 270 -11.17 34.89 5.00
C THR A 270 -12.46 35.68 5.09
N LEU A 271 -13.56 35.02 5.46
CA LEU A 271 -14.86 35.65 5.64
C LEU A 271 -14.85 36.69 6.76
N GLU A 272 -14.14 36.42 7.85
CA GLU A 272 -13.94 37.36 8.96
C GLU A 272 -13.23 38.64 8.47
N LYS A 273 -12.11 38.51 7.77
CA LYS A 273 -11.40 39.66 7.16
C LYS A 273 -12.27 40.42 6.16
N MET A 274 -13.06 39.72 5.35
CA MET A 274 -13.98 40.36 4.40
C MET A 274 -15.09 41.13 5.13
N LYS A 275 -15.62 40.61 6.24
CA LYS A 275 -16.61 41.31 7.08
C LYS A 275 -16.00 42.55 7.73
N GLU A 276 -14.78 42.45 8.23
CA GLU A 276 -14.05 43.60 8.80
C GLU A 276 -13.87 44.72 7.76
N GLU A 277 -13.40 44.38 6.57
CA GLU A 277 -13.21 45.34 5.48
C GLU A 277 -14.54 45.92 4.99
N TYR A 278 -15.59 45.10 4.84
CA TYR A 278 -16.93 45.56 4.49
C TYR A 278 -17.45 46.59 5.50
N ASN A 279 -17.35 46.29 6.80
CA ASN A 279 -17.80 47.19 7.86
C ASN A 279 -17.01 48.51 7.86
N LYS A 280 -15.70 48.46 7.57
CA LYS A 280 -14.86 49.64 7.42
C LYS A 280 -15.31 50.50 6.23
N LEU A 281 -15.51 49.90 5.06
CA LEU A 281 -15.98 50.61 3.86
C LEU A 281 -17.38 51.19 4.05
N LEU A 282 -18.29 50.47 4.71
CA LEU A 282 -19.64 50.96 5.02
C LEU A 282 -19.61 52.22 5.91
N LYS A 283 -18.72 52.24 6.92
CA LYS A 283 -18.51 53.44 7.76
C LYS A 283 -18.02 54.62 6.92
N ILE A 284 -17.02 54.41 6.07
CA ILE A 284 -16.49 55.46 5.18
C ILE A 284 -17.61 55.97 4.25
N ALA A 285 -18.37 55.07 3.62
CA ALA A 285 -19.45 55.42 2.71
C ALA A 285 -20.53 56.28 3.39
N ASN A 286 -20.93 55.93 4.62
CA ASN A 286 -21.91 56.72 5.39
C ASN A 286 -21.36 58.13 5.71
N ILE A 287 -20.11 58.25 6.15
CA ILE A 287 -19.48 59.55 6.44
C ILE A 287 -19.43 60.41 5.17
N ILE A 288 -19.03 59.84 4.03
CA ILE A 288 -18.99 60.56 2.75
C ILE A 288 -20.40 61.00 2.35
N LYS A 289 -21.40 60.13 2.46
CA LYS A 289 -22.78 60.44 2.09
C LYS A 289 -23.35 61.60 2.92
N GLU A 290 -23.13 61.59 4.22
CA GLU A 290 -23.59 62.65 5.14
C GLU A 290 -22.85 63.99 4.93
N ASN A 291 -21.63 63.94 4.40
CA ASN A 291 -20.74 65.09 4.27
C ASN A 291 -20.28 65.34 2.82
N TYR A 292 -21.08 64.94 1.83
CA TYR A 292 -20.65 64.92 0.43
C TYR A 292 -20.21 66.30 -0.09
N TRP A 293 -20.83 67.36 0.43
CA TRP A 293 -20.57 68.75 0.08
C TRP A 293 -19.11 69.17 0.34
N ILE A 294 -18.41 68.54 1.30
CA ILE A 294 -16.99 68.81 1.58
C ILE A 294 -16.12 68.47 0.38
N PHE A 295 -16.53 67.47 -0.41
CA PHE A 295 -15.78 66.95 -1.55
C PHE A 295 -16.12 67.71 -2.86
N GLU A 296 -17.01 68.70 -2.83
CA GLU A 296 -17.31 69.54 -3.99
C GLU A 296 -16.08 70.37 -4.39
N GLY A 297 -15.69 70.30 -5.67
CA GLY A 297 -14.54 71.05 -6.21
C GLY A 297 -13.15 70.42 -5.97
N TYR A 298 -13.04 69.26 -5.30
CA TYR A 298 -11.81 68.44 -5.21
C TYR A 298 -10.52 69.15 -4.72
N ASN A 299 -10.64 70.18 -3.87
CA ASN A 299 -9.49 70.88 -3.30
C ASN A 299 -9.06 70.24 -1.96
N LEU A 300 -7.89 69.58 -1.95
CA LEU A 300 -7.37 68.90 -0.77
C LEU A 300 -7.20 69.77 0.47
N GLU A 301 -6.65 70.98 0.33
CA GLU A 301 -6.37 71.86 1.46
C GLU A 301 -7.67 72.22 2.19
N LYS A 302 -8.72 72.54 1.41
CA LYS A 302 -10.06 72.80 1.93
C LYS A 302 -10.71 71.56 2.53
N ILE A 303 -10.60 70.40 1.85
CA ILE A 303 -11.13 69.12 2.36
C ILE A 303 -10.52 68.78 3.72
N ASP A 304 -9.20 68.92 3.88
CA ASP A 304 -8.51 68.64 5.14
C ASP A 304 -8.90 69.63 6.24
N GLU A 305 -9.09 70.92 5.92
CA GLU A 305 -9.60 71.93 6.86
C GLU A 305 -11.01 71.60 7.34
N TYR A 306 -11.93 71.21 6.44
CA TYR A 306 -13.29 70.82 6.80
C TYR A 306 -13.34 69.52 7.61
N ILE A 307 -12.53 68.51 7.24
CA ILE A 307 -12.42 67.26 8.00
C ILE A 307 -11.91 67.52 9.42
N LYS A 308 -10.94 68.43 9.60
CA LYS A 308 -10.42 68.81 10.92
C LYS A 308 -11.44 69.61 11.73
N SER A 309 -12.09 70.61 11.13
CA SER A 309 -13.04 71.48 11.84
C SER A 309 -14.30 70.73 12.30
N LEU A 310 -14.78 69.78 11.49
CA LEU A 310 -15.91 68.90 11.80
C LEU A 310 -15.50 67.65 12.61
N ASN A 311 -14.21 67.51 12.93
CA ASN A 311 -13.64 66.38 13.65
C ASN A 311 -14.03 65.00 13.06
N LEU A 312 -14.05 64.89 11.74
CA LEU A 312 -14.45 63.65 11.07
C LEU A 312 -13.37 62.56 11.24
N PRO A 313 -13.76 61.30 11.51
CA PRO A 313 -12.83 60.20 11.77
C PRO A 313 -12.24 59.60 10.47
N ILE A 314 -12.09 60.41 9.43
CA ILE A 314 -11.51 60.05 8.14
C ILE A 314 -10.28 60.90 7.84
N GLU A 315 -9.40 60.37 7.00
CA GLU A 315 -8.28 61.08 6.38
C GLU A 315 -8.36 60.92 4.87
N VAL A 316 -7.78 61.87 4.15
CA VAL A 316 -7.87 61.95 2.70
C VAL A 316 -6.48 62.05 2.09
N ILE A 317 -6.24 61.29 1.03
CA ILE A 317 -4.97 61.28 0.29
C ILE A 317 -5.29 61.47 -1.19
N LYS A 318 -4.71 62.49 -1.83
CA LYS A 318 -4.80 62.64 -3.29
C LYS A 318 -3.73 61.79 -3.97
N LYS A 319 -4.15 61.02 -4.97
CA LYS A 319 -3.27 60.31 -5.89
C LYS A 319 -3.75 60.61 -7.31
N ASP A 320 -2.97 61.37 -8.06
CA ASP A 320 -3.28 61.79 -9.43
C ASP A 320 -4.70 62.41 -9.52
N ASN A 321 -5.56 61.82 -10.36
CA ASN A 321 -6.95 62.23 -10.56
C ASN A 321 -7.94 61.56 -9.59
N LYS A 322 -7.47 61.00 -8.47
CA LYS A 322 -8.29 60.30 -7.48
C LYS A 322 -8.06 60.82 -6.07
N ILE A 323 -9.11 60.74 -5.27
CA ILE A 323 -9.08 60.97 -3.84
C ILE A 323 -9.31 59.62 -3.14
N LEU A 324 -8.40 59.23 -2.26
CA LEU A 324 -8.53 58.06 -1.39
C LEU A 324 -8.99 58.54 -0.01
N VAL A 325 -10.06 57.95 0.51
CA VAL A 325 -10.59 58.24 1.85
C VAL A 325 -10.39 57.02 2.72
N ASN A 326 -9.75 57.18 3.87
CA ASN A 326 -9.51 56.13 4.85
C ASN A 326 -10.09 56.53 6.21
N LEU A 327 -10.41 55.57 7.07
CA LEU A 327 -10.63 55.86 8.49
C LEU A 327 -9.29 56.18 9.15
N LYS A 328 -9.26 57.20 10.03
CA LYS A 328 -8.08 57.46 10.87
C LYS A 328 -7.84 56.25 11.78
N ASN A 329 -6.63 55.69 11.80
CA ASN A 329 -6.28 54.61 12.72
C ASN A 329 -6.26 55.14 14.16
N ASN A 330 -7.15 54.64 15.03
CA ASN A 330 -7.09 54.91 16.48
C ASN A 330 -5.97 54.14 17.21
N ASN A 331 -5.06 53.47 16.50
CA ASN A 331 -3.89 52.80 17.10
C ASN A 331 -2.61 53.62 16.88
N LYS A 332 -2.53 54.76 17.56
CA LYS A 332 -1.27 55.28 18.12
C LYS A 332 -1.56 55.52 19.60
N ASN A 333 -1.37 54.47 20.41
CA ASN A 333 -0.98 54.47 21.82
C ASN A 333 -1.42 53.18 22.49
N LYS A 334 -0.49 52.24 22.62
CA LYS A 334 -0.31 51.38 23.80
C LYS A 334 1.12 50.83 23.73
N ASN A 335 1.98 51.48 24.51
CA ASN A 335 3.26 50.95 24.97
C ASN A 335 3.05 49.62 25.72
#